data_AF-A0A952B600-F1
#
_entry.id   AF-A0A952B600-F1
#
_cell.length_a   1.000
_cell.length_b   1.000
_cell.length_c   1.000
_cell.angle_alpha   90.00
_cell.angle_beta   90.00
_cell.angle_gamma   90.00
#
_symmetry.space_group_name_H-M   'P 1'
#
loop_
_entity.id
_entity.type
_entity.pdbx_description
1 polymer ?
#
loop_
_entity_poly.entity_id
_entity_poly.type
_entity_poly.pdbx_seq_one_letter_code
_entity_poly.pdbx_strand_id
1 'polypeptide(L)' 'MGEAVKGFWQHTNGKIYAVKSDTFGKLIGGVGPLDPDDLYELDEYDYKPAIIDWLQEAIACHKLHRINPILCK' A
#
# COMPACT_ATOMS: atom_id res chain seq x y z
N MET A 1 3.46 19.79 9.85
CA MET A 1 3.37 19.06 8.57
C MET A 1 3.16 17.61 8.93
N GLY A 2 1.98 17.04 8.72
CA GLY A 2 1.73 15.63 9.04
C GLY A 2 2.52 14.76 8.07
N GLU A 3 3.39 13.88 8.58
CA GLU A 3 4.11 12.93 7.75
C GLU A 3 3.15 11.85 7.28
N ALA A 4 3.01 11.69 5.96
CA ALA A 4 2.18 10.65 5.40
C ALA A 4 2.74 9.27 5.75
N VAL A 5 1.90 8.38 6.27
CA VAL A 5 2.26 7.01 6.61
C VAL A 5 2.20 6.17 5.34
N LYS A 6 3.34 5.56 4.99
CA LYS A 6 3.44 4.61 3.88
C LYS A 6 3.49 3.19 4.42
N GLY A 7 2.97 2.24 3.63
CA GLY A 7 3.07 0.83 3.99
C GLY A 7 2.74 -0.08 2.82
N PHE A 8 3.27 -1.30 2.86
CA PHE A 8 2.91 -2.34 1.93
C PHE A 8 1.68 -3.11 2.43
N TRP A 9 0.80 -3.42 1.49
CA TRP A 9 -0.40 -4.19 1.74
C TRP A 9 -0.45 -5.32 0.72
N GLN A 10 -0.68 -6.53 1.18
CA GLN A 10 -0.83 -7.68 0.32
C GLN A 10 -2.30 -7.98 0.12
N HIS A 11 -2.69 -8.15 -1.13
CA HIS A 11 -4.02 -8.62 -1.47
C HIS A 11 -4.08 -10.13 -1.31
N THR A 12 -5.27 -10.69 -1.06
CA THR A 12 -5.50 -12.15 -0.96
C THR A 12 -5.10 -12.95 -2.20
N ASN A 13 -4.80 -12.29 -3.33
CA ASN A 13 -4.30 -12.92 -4.55
C ASN A 13 -2.75 -13.04 -4.57
N GLY A 14 -2.07 -12.61 -3.50
CA GLY A 14 -0.61 -12.60 -3.38
C GLY A 14 0.08 -11.34 -3.89
N LYS A 15 -0.60 -10.46 -4.65
CA LYS A 15 -0.04 -9.20 -5.15
C LYS A 15 0.10 -8.16 -4.06
N ILE A 16 1.15 -7.37 -4.14
CA ILE A 16 1.47 -6.34 -3.15
C ILE A 16 1.12 -4.96 -3.70
N TYR A 17 0.72 -4.07 -2.81
CA TYR A 17 0.36 -2.70 -3.12
C TYR A 17 1.04 -1.79 -2.12
N ALA A 18 1.74 -0.77 -2.60
CA ALA A 18 2.24 0.30 -1.76
C ALA A 18 1.11 1.29 -1.54
N VAL A 19 0.76 1.54 -0.29
CA VAL A 19 -0.32 2.44 0.10
C VAL A 19 0.27 3.62 0.86
N LYS A 20 -0.20 4.82 0.51
CA LYS A 20 0.12 6.06 1.21
C LYS A 20 -1.15 6.59 1.87
N SER A 21 -1.07 6.76 3.17
CA SER A 21 -2.14 7.29 4.01
C SER A 21 -1.68 8.57 4.69
N ASP A 22 -2.61 9.47 4.96
CA ASP A 22 -2.36 10.59 5.85
C ASP A 22 -2.26 10.11 7.32
N THR A 23 -1.74 10.97 8.21
CA THR A 23 -1.70 10.75 9.67
C THR A 23 -3.05 10.37 10.29
N PHE A 24 -4.17 10.76 9.67
CA PHE A 24 -5.52 10.39 10.10
C PHE A 24 -6.00 9.03 9.56
N GLY A 25 -5.15 8.28 8.84
CA GLY A 25 -5.50 6.98 8.26
C GLY A 25 -6.28 7.04 6.94
N LYS A 26 -6.49 8.24 6.38
CA LYS A 26 -7.12 8.41 5.07
C LYS A 26 -6.14 8.05 3.96
N LEU A 27 -6.53 7.17 3.03
CA LEU A 27 -5.72 6.88 1.85
C LEU A 27 -5.61 8.13 0.96
N ILE A 28 -4.38 8.48 0.61
CA ILE A 28 -4.07 9.64 -0.25
C ILE A 28 -3.34 9.24 -1.54
N GLY A 29 -2.94 7.98 -1.66
CA GLY A 29 -2.40 7.43 -2.90
C GLY A 29 -2.02 5.98 -2.78
N GLY A 30 -1.82 5.34 -3.92
CA GLY A 30 -1.41 3.95 -3.98
C GLY A 30 -0.63 3.62 -5.24
N VAL A 31 0.14 2.52 -5.18
CA VAL A 31 0.84 1.92 -6.31
C VAL A 31 0.67 0.41 -6.26
N GLY A 32 0.42 -0.18 -7.43
CA GLY A 32 0.42 -1.62 -7.62
C GLY A 32 -0.42 -2.03 -8.83
N PRO A 33 -0.53 -3.35 -9.10
CA PRO A 33 0.10 -4.44 -8.36
C PRO A 33 1.63 -4.45 -8.47
N LEU A 34 2.31 -4.72 -7.36
CA LEU A 34 3.76 -4.91 -7.21
C LEU A 34 4.06 -6.39 -6.99
N ASP A 35 5.24 -6.81 -7.44
CA ASP A 35 5.74 -8.16 -7.21
C ASP A 35 6.58 -8.22 -5.92
N PRO A 36 6.41 -9.27 -5.10
CA PRO A 36 7.11 -9.40 -3.82
C PRO A 36 8.63 -9.49 -3.95
N ASP A 37 9.12 -10.01 -5.08
CA ASP A 37 10.54 -10.14 -5.38
C ASP A 37 11.17 -8.83 -5.89
N ASP A 38 10.37 -7.83 -6.26
CA ASP A 38 10.82 -6.54 -6.85
C ASP A 38 10.24 -5.35 -6.05
N LEU A 39 10.39 -5.40 -4.72
CA LEU A 39 9.95 -4.32 -3.83
C LEU A 39 11.10 -3.33 -3.54
N TYR A 40 10.94 -2.11 -4.05
CA TYR A 40 11.73 -0.92 -3.71
C TYR A 40 11.34 -0.31 -2.36
N GLU A 41 12.07 0.71 -1.90
CA GLU A 41 11.66 1.45 -0.70
C GLU A 41 10.34 2.21 -0.93
N LEU A 42 9.55 2.40 0.13
CA LEU A 42 8.26 3.11 0.05
C LEU A 42 8.41 4.54 -0.48
N ASP A 43 9.59 5.15 -0.38
CA ASP A 43 9.87 6.49 -0.89
C ASP A 43 10.13 6.55 -2.40
N GLU A 44 10.40 5.41 -3.04
CA GLU A 44 10.72 5.33 -4.46
C GLU A 44 9.47 5.20 -5.35
N TYR A 45 8.30 4.94 -4.75
CA TYR A 45 7.06 4.75 -5.49
C TYR A 45 6.32 6.07 -5.77
N ASP A 46 5.81 6.19 -7.00
CA ASP A 46 4.93 7.29 -7.41
C ASP A 46 3.47 6.99 -7.04
N TYR A 47 3.07 7.40 -5.83
CA TYR A 47 1.71 7.18 -5.32
C TYR A 47 0.67 7.99 -6.09
N LYS A 48 -0.17 7.30 -6.86
CA LYS A 48 -1.23 7.93 -7.65
C LYS A 48 -2.60 7.83 -6.98
N PRO A 49 -3.47 8.84 -7.15
CA PRO A 49 -4.82 8.79 -6.62
C PRO A 49 -5.75 7.84 -7.38
N ALA A 50 -5.36 7.43 -8.60
CA ALA A 50 -6.19 6.61 -9.49
C ALA A 50 -6.61 5.25 -8.90
N ILE A 51 -5.84 4.70 -7.94
CA ILE A 51 -6.16 3.41 -7.32
C ILE A 51 -6.75 3.54 -5.91
N ILE A 52 -6.98 4.77 -5.41
CA ILE A 52 -7.47 4.98 -4.04
C ILE A 52 -8.83 4.32 -3.84
N ASP A 53 -9.80 4.55 -4.72
CA ASP A 53 -11.14 3.96 -4.61
C ASP A 53 -11.07 2.42 -4.53
N TRP A 54 -10.23 1.82 -5.38
CA TRP A 54 -10.03 0.37 -5.36
C TRP A 54 -9.38 -0.12 -4.06
N LEU A 55 -8.35 0.58 -3.57
CA LEU A 55 -7.71 0.25 -2.30
C LEU A 55 -8.70 0.36 -1.14
N GLN A 56 -9.53 1.41 -1.11
CA GLN A 56 -10.55 1.58 -0.08
C GLN A 56 -11.56 0.44 -0.11
N GLU A 57 -12.05 0.06 -1.29
CA GLU A 57 -12.97 -1.07 -1.44
C GLU A 57 -12.32 -2.39 -1.02
N ALA A 58 -11.10 -2.68 -1.48
CA ALA A 58 -10.40 -3.90 -1.14
C ALA A 58 -10.07 -3.98 0.37
N ILE A 59 -9.78 -2.86 1.04
CA ILE A 59 -9.63 -2.80 2.50
C ILE A 59 -10.97 -3.03 3.20
N ALA A 60 -12.05 -2.37 2.75
CA ALA A 60 -13.40 -2.55 3.30
C ALA A 60 -13.91 -3.98 3.14
N CYS A 61 -13.53 -4.66 2.06
CA CYS A 61 -13.81 -6.08 1.84
C CYS A 61 -12.82 -7.03 2.54
N HIS A 62 -11.89 -6.54 3.36
CA HIS A 62 -10.85 -7.33 4.02
C HIS A 62 -10.02 -8.19 3.03
N LYS A 63 -9.84 -7.70 1.80
CA LYS A 63 -9.02 -8.35 0.78
C LYS A 63 -7.57 -7.89 0.79
N LEU A 64 -7.28 -6.75 1.44
CA LEU A 64 -5.94 -6.21 1.62
C LEU A 64 -5.55 -6.27 3.09
N HIS A 65 -4.36 -6.79 3.35
CA HIS A 65 -3.77 -6.85 4.69
C HIS A 65 -2.45 -6.12 4.71
N ARG A 66 -2.22 -5.27 5.71
CA ARG A 66 -0.93 -4.61 5.90
C ARG A 66 0.13 -5.66 6.17
N ILE A 67 1.20 -5.64 5.37
CA ILE A 67 2.37 -6.49 5.55
C ILE A 67 3.55 -5.63 5.98
N ASN A 68 4.43 -6.20 6.80
CA ASN A 68 5.72 -5.59 7.12
C ASN A 68 6.80 -6.40 6.39
N PRO A 69 7.30 -5.96 5.22
CA PRO A 69 8.32 -6.72 4.50
C PRO A 69 9.68 -6.73 5.22
N ILE A 70 9.84 -5.99 6.32
CA ILE A 70 11.07 -5.95 7.14
C ILE A 70 11.24 -7.23 8.00
N LEU A 71 10.63 -8.35 7.66
CA LEU A 71 10.83 -9.60 8.40
C LEU A 71 10.95 -10.82 7.49
N CYS A 72 12.01 -10.86 6.69
CA CYS A 72 12.72 -12.09 6.34
C CYS A 72 14.09 -11.71 5.73
N LYS A 73 15.10 -11.59 6.58
CA LYS A 73 16.49 -11.84 6.21
C LYS A 73 17.04 -12.88 7.18
#